data_AF-A0AA42APF1-F1
#
_entry.id   AF-A0AA42APF1-F1
#
_cell.length_a   1.000
_cell.length_b   1.000
_cell.length_c   1.000
_cell.angle_alpha   90.00
_cell.angle_beta   90.00
_cell.angle_gamma   90.00
#
_symmetry.space_group_name_H-M   'P 1'
#
loop_
_entity.id
_entity.type
_entity.pdbx_description
1 polymer ?
#
loop_
_entity_poly.entity_id
_entity_poly.type
_entity_poly.pdbx_seq_one_letter_code
_entity_poly.pdbx_strand_id
1 'polypeptide(L)'
;MPNLSTIFFSSTLANMSSPGTSSFIGEFPILVGAFQRNSLVATLAALGMILGAAYSLWLYNRAVSGNLKPDFLHKFSDPNGRE
;
A
#
# COMPACT_ATOMS: atom_id res chain seq x y z
N MET A 1 -14.00 -7.82 11.11
CA MET A 1 -12.80 -7.37 11.84
C MET A 1 -12.48 -5.92 11.52
N PRO A 2 -13.10 -4.95 12.19
CA PRO A 2 -12.83 -3.52 11.98
C PRO A 2 -11.39 -3.10 12.34
N ASN A 3 -10.76 -3.70 13.37
CA ASN A 3 -9.44 -3.28 13.82
C ASN A 3 -8.34 -3.72 12.82
N LEU A 4 -8.41 -4.99 12.38
CA LEU A 4 -7.50 -5.52 11.36
C LEU A 4 -7.58 -4.73 10.05
N SER A 5 -8.81 -4.37 9.63
CA SER A 5 -9.02 -3.59 8.40
C SER A 5 -8.35 -2.22 8.46
N THR A 6 -8.37 -1.57 9.62
CA THR A 6 -7.79 -0.24 9.80
C THR A 6 -6.26 -0.29 9.79
N ILE A 7 -5.66 -1.28 10.47
CA ILE A 7 -4.21 -1.51 10.46
C ILE A 7 -3.74 -1.86 9.04
N PHE A 8 -4.47 -2.74 8.36
CA PHE A 8 -4.16 -3.15 6.99
C PHE A 8 -4.26 -1.98 6.00
N PHE A 9 -5.22 -1.07 6.19
CA PHE A 9 -5.33 0.16 5.41
C PHE A 9 -4.10 1.06 5.60
N SER A 10 -3.69 1.29 6.86
CA SER A 10 -2.51 2.10 7.18
C SER A 10 -1.23 1.50 6.59
N SER A 11 -1.05 0.18 6.68
CA SER A 11 0.10 -0.50 6.07
C SER A 11 0.07 -0.44 4.54
N THR A 12 -1.10 -0.52 3.92
CA THR A 12 -1.25 -0.35 2.46
C THR A 12 -0.88 1.08 2.05
N LEU A 13 -1.31 2.09 2.82
CA LEU A 13 -0.96 3.49 2.58
C LEU A 13 0.55 3.75 2.70
N ALA A 14 1.19 3.08 3.68
CA ALA A 14 2.64 3.09 3.86
C ALA A 14 3.39 2.41 2.71
N ASN A 15 2.83 1.34 2.13
CA ASN A 15 3.39 0.66 0.97
C ASN A 15 3.34 1.52 -0.30
N MET A 16 2.27 2.30 -0.48
CA MET A 16 2.09 3.17 -1.65
C MET A 16 2.89 4.48 -1.61
N SER A 17 3.82 4.62 -0.65
CA SER A 17 4.61 5.85 -0.44
C SER A 17 3.73 7.11 -0.41
N SER A 18 2.60 7.03 0.30
CA SER A 18 1.75 8.19 0.54
C SER A 18 2.54 9.30 1.25
N PRO A 19 2.32 10.58 0.92
CA PRO A 19 2.96 11.68 1.63
C PRO A 19 2.71 11.56 3.13
N GLY A 20 3.81 11.58 3.92
CA GLY A 20 3.77 11.41 5.37
C GLY A 20 4.17 10.01 5.88
N THR A 21 4.42 9.04 4.99
CA THR A 21 4.93 7.71 5.39
C THR A 21 6.45 7.64 5.25
N SER A 22 7.09 6.73 6.01
CA SER A 22 8.55 6.54 5.97
C SER A 22 9.05 6.13 4.58
N SER A 23 8.26 5.36 3.82
CA SER A 23 8.58 4.94 2.46
C SER A 23 8.70 6.13 1.49
N PHE A 24 7.85 7.17 1.65
CA PHE A 24 7.91 8.37 0.80
C PHE A 24 9.21 9.16 0.97
N ILE A 25 9.72 9.25 2.21
CA ILE A 25 10.98 9.95 2.53
C ILE A 25 12.18 9.34 1.78
N GLY A 26 12.15 8.04 1.51
CA GLY A 26 13.20 7.34 0.78
C GLY A 26 13.04 7.43 -0.73
N GLU A 27 11.85 7.14 -1.25
CA GLU A 27 11.63 7.04 -2.70
C GLU A 27 11.60 8.39 -3.42
N PHE A 28 11.09 9.45 -2.77
CA PHE A 28 11.03 10.78 -3.36
C PHE A 28 12.40 11.37 -3.73
N PRO A 29 13.41 11.44 -2.82
CA PRO A 29 14.74 11.94 -3.18
C PRO A 29 15.47 11.03 -4.18
N ILE A 30 15.19 9.72 -4.18
CA ILE A 30 15.74 8.80 -5.19
C ILE A 30 15.21 9.19 -6.59
N LEU A 31 13.91 9.51 -6.71
CA LEU A 31 13.32 9.96 -7.97
C LEU A 31 13.93 11.30 -8.43
N VAL A 32 14.09 12.26 -7.51
CA VAL A 32 14.74 13.56 -7.79
C VAL A 32 16.19 13.38 -8.24
N GLY A 33 16.95 12.49 -7.59
CA GLY A 33 18.32 12.17 -8.00
C GLY A 33 18.39 11.47 -9.37
N ALA A 34 17.45 10.58 -9.66
CA ALA A 34 17.34 9.90 -10.96
C ALA A 34 17.03 10.90 -12.09
N PHE A 35 16.17 11.90 -11.83
CA PHE A 35 15.87 12.96 -12.79
C PHE A 35 17.09 13.79 -13.17
N GLN A 36 18.01 14.05 -12.23
CA GLN A 36 19.25 14.79 -12.54
C GLN A 36 20.22 13.99 -13.41
N ARG A 37 20.23 12.65 -13.29
CA ARG A 37 21.19 11.77 -13.99
C ARG A 37 20.69 11.31 -15.35
N ASN A 38 19.42 10.91 -15.46
CA ASN A 38 18.81 10.51 -16.72
C ASN A 38 17.27 10.55 -16.64
N SER A 39 16.67 11.47 -17.38
CA SER A 39 15.20 11.66 -17.41
C SER A 39 14.43 10.44 -17.97
N LEU A 40 15.04 9.61 -18.82
CA LEU A 40 14.38 8.41 -19.35
C LEU A 40 14.25 7.31 -18.29
N VAL A 41 15.25 7.15 -17.44
CA VAL A 41 15.20 6.16 -16.35
C VAL A 41 14.25 6.63 -15.26
N ALA A 42 14.23 7.94 -14.97
CA ALA A 42 13.34 8.54 -14.00
C ALA A 42 11.86 8.39 -14.38
N THR A 43 11.51 8.55 -15.67
CA THR A 43 10.14 8.36 -16.16
C THR A 43 9.70 6.90 -16.08
N LEU A 44 10.59 5.94 -16.38
CA LEU A 44 10.30 4.52 -16.22
C LEU A 44 10.11 4.13 -14.74
N ALA A 45 10.94 4.67 -13.85
CA ALA A 45 10.82 4.46 -12.41
C ALA A 45 9.52 5.06 -11.85
N ALA A 46 9.14 6.26 -12.28
CA ALA A 46 7.89 6.91 -11.91
C ALA A 46 6.66 6.08 -12.35
N LEU A 47 6.68 5.53 -13.56
CA LEU A 47 5.63 4.63 -14.04
C LEU A 47 5.55 3.35 -13.18
N GLY A 48 6.69 2.78 -12.80
CA GLY A 48 6.76 1.63 -11.89
C GLY A 48 6.12 1.91 -10.53
N MET A 49 6.43 3.07 -9.92
CA MET A 49 5.81 3.50 -8.67
C MET A 49 4.29 3.64 -8.80
N ILE A 50 3.81 4.28 -9.88
CA ILE A 50 2.37 4.48 -10.10
C ILE A 50 1.63 3.13 -10.24
N LEU A 51 2.20 2.19 -11.00
CA LEU A 51 1.63 0.86 -11.18
C LEU A 51 1.62 0.05 -9.88
N GLY A 52 2.71 0.10 -9.11
CA GLY A 52 2.80 -0.56 -7.80
C GLY A 52 1.79 0.00 -6.82
N ALA A 53 1.64 1.33 -6.79
CA ALA A 53 0.64 2.02 -6.00
C ALA A 53 -0.78 1.57 -6.38
N ALA A 54 -1.13 1.62 -7.67
CA ALA A 54 -2.44 1.20 -8.17
C ALA A 54 -2.76 -0.27 -7.79
N TYR A 55 -1.79 -1.16 -7.87
CA TYR A 55 -1.95 -2.56 -7.48
C TYR A 55 -2.24 -2.72 -5.98
N SER A 56 -1.50 -2.03 -5.11
CA SER A 56 -1.71 -2.07 -3.66
C SER A 56 -3.11 -1.59 -3.26
N LEU A 57 -3.61 -0.51 -3.87
CA LEU A 57 -4.97 -0.02 -3.62
C LEU A 57 -6.03 -1.01 -4.09
N TRP A 58 -5.83 -1.59 -5.27
CA TRP A 58 -6.74 -2.59 -5.83
C TRP A 58 -6.78 -3.85 -4.98
N LEU A 59 -5.63 -4.30 -4.47
CA LEU A 59 -5.53 -5.45 -3.57
C LEU A 59 -6.27 -5.19 -2.26
N TYR A 60 -6.09 -4.00 -1.66
CA TYR A 60 -6.83 -3.62 -0.45
C TYR A 60 -8.34 -3.63 -0.69
N ASN A 61 -8.80 -3.03 -1.79
CA ASN A 61 -10.21 -2.99 -2.12
C ASN A 61 -10.80 -4.39 -2.33
N ARG A 62 -10.05 -5.30 -2.96
CA ARG A 62 -10.47 -6.70 -3.13
C ARG A 62 -10.49 -7.47 -1.81
N ALA A 63 -9.55 -7.21 -0.91
CA ALA A 63 -9.44 -7.90 0.37
C ALA A 63 -10.50 -7.45 1.39
N VAL A 64 -10.81 -6.16 1.44
CA VAL A 64 -11.69 -5.56 2.47
C VAL A 64 -13.12 -5.33 1.96
N SER A 65 -13.30 -4.85 0.73
CA SER A 65 -14.63 -4.48 0.20
C SER A 65 -15.34 -5.64 -0.51
N GLY A 66 -14.68 -6.79 -0.68
CA GLY A 66 -15.26 -7.96 -1.34
C GLY A 66 -16.29 -8.67 -0.47
N ASN A 67 -17.47 -8.95 -1.02
CA ASN A 67 -18.50 -9.79 -0.39
C ASN A 67 -18.01 -11.26 -0.37
N LEU A 68 -17.15 -11.58 0.59
CA LEU A 68 -16.62 -12.93 0.83
C LEU A 68 -17.76 -13.79 1.38
N LYS A 69 -18.16 -14.85 0.64
CA LYS A 69 -19.16 -15.84 1.07
C LYS A 69 -18.78 -16.41 2.46
N PRO A 70 -19.57 -16.18 3.52
CA PRO A 70 -19.16 -16.45 4.89
C PRO A 70 -19.61 -17.84 5.33
N ASP A 71 -18.95 -18.90 4.90
CA ASP A 71 -19.09 -20.20 5.62
C ASP A 71 -18.07 -20.27 6.77
N PHE A 72 -16.87 -19.71 6.57
CA PHE A 72 -15.76 -19.76 7.53
C PHE A 72 -15.58 -18.50 8.39
N LEU A 73 -16.25 -17.38 8.07
CA LEU A 73 -16.03 -16.09 8.73
C LEU A 73 -16.54 -16.04 10.18
N HIS A 74 -17.39 -16.99 10.59
CA HIS A 74 -17.95 -17.02 11.95
C HIS A 74 -16.93 -17.40 13.03
N LYS A 75 -15.73 -17.88 12.65
CA LYS A 75 -14.69 -18.35 13.58
C LYS A 75 -13.55 -17.36 13.81
N PHE A 76 -13.48 -16.28 13.02
CA PHE A 76 -12.35 -15.36 13.07
C PHE A 76 -12.73 -14.10 13.86
N SER A 77 -12.03 -13.86 14.97
CA SER A 77 -12.20 -12.70 15.87
C SER A 77 -11.10 -11.66 15.64
N ASP A 78 -11.40 -10.39 15.92
CA ASP A 78 -10.45 -9.27 15.85
C ASP A 78 -9.16 -9.52 16.64
N PRO A 79 -8.03 -8.89 16.24
CA PRO A 79 -6.74 -9.06 16.89
C PRO A 79 -6.81 -8.73 18.39
N ASN A 80 -6.08 -9.51 19.19
CA ASN A 80 -5.99 -9.29 20.64
C ASN A 80 -4.99 -8.16 20.93
N GLY A 81 -5.01 -7.55 22.12
CA GLY A 81 -4.16 -6.39 22.47
C GLY A 81 -2.63 -6.63 22.50
N ARG A 82 -2.17 -7.82 22.07
CA ARG A 82 -0.76 -8.16 21.86
C ARG A 82 -0.31 -8.04 20.41
N GLU A 83 -1.27 -8.00 19.48
CA GLU A 83 -1.08 -8.04 18.02
C GLU A 83 -1.27 -6.66 17.40
#